data_AF-X1NXF6-F1
#
_entry.id   AF-X1NXF6-F1
#
_cell.length_a   1.000
_cell.length_b   1.000
_cell.length_c   1.000
_cell.angle_alpha   90.00
_cell.angle_beta   90.00
_cell.angle_gamma   90.00
#
_symmetry.space_group_name_H-M   'P 1'
#
loop_
_entity.id
_entity.type
_entity.pdbx_description
1 polymer ?
#
loop_
_entity_poly.entity_id
_entity_poly.type
_entity_poly.pdbx_seq_one_letter_code
_entity_poly.pdbx_strand_id
1 'polypeptide(L)'
;MSEENKEPEKETEPETPPPSEEFSDILTVPKPEGRRKCPKCGEVLKHMIHESVDKGVIVLDYPRIWGKKYKCGKCGCEWREK
;
A
#
# COMPACT_ATOMS: atom_id res chain seq x y z
N MET A 1 -34.00 40.02 -37.71
CA MET A 1 -32.78 40.42 -36.98
C MET A 1 -32.63 39.47 -35.81
N SER A 2 -31.42 38.92 -35.69
CA SER A 2 -30.89 38.13 -34.57
C SER A 2 -31.45 36.72 -34.43
N GLU A 3 -30.88 35.84 -35.26
CA GLU A 3 -30.73 34.41 -34.98
C GLU A 3 -29.85 34.26 -33.72
N GLU A 4 -30.42 33.75 -32.64
CA GLU A 4 -29.67 33.48 -31.41
C GLU A 4 -29.21 32.02 -31.44
N ASN A 5 -27.98 31.82 -31.92
CA ASN A 5 -27.25 30.56 -31.80
C ASN A 5 -26.84 30.37 -30.34
N LYS A 6 -27.31 29.29 -29.70
CA LYS A 6 -26.77 28.82 -28.42
C LYS A 6 -26.25 27.40 -28.59
N GLU A 7 -24.95 27.26 -28.34
CA GLU A 7 -24.10 26.08 -28.53
C GLU A 7 -24.60 24.82 -27.78
N PRO A 8 -24.33 23.61 -28.31
CA PRO A 8 -24.63 22.36 -27.63
C PRO A 8 -23.56 22.04 -26.56
N GLU A 9 -23.99 21.99 -25.29
CA GLU A 9 -23.12 21.59 -24.18
C GLU A 9 -22.87 20.07 -24.18
N LYS A 10 -21.69 19.74 -24.72
CA LYS A 10 -20.73 18.70 -24.36
C LYS A 10 -21.19 17.57 -23.43
N GLU A 11 -21.12 16.37 -24.00
CA GLU A 11 -21.17 15.05 -23.39
C GLU A 11 -20.26 14.94 -22.16
N THR A 12 -20.83 14.54 -21.02
CA THR A 12 -20.04 14.11 -19.86
C THR A 12 -20.09 12.59 -19.79
N GLU A 13 -19.02 11.96 -20.27
CA GLU A 13 -18.73 10.54 -20.08
C GLU A 13 -18.63 10.18 -18.58
N PRO A 14 -18.93 8.93 -18.20
CA PRO A 14 -19.10 8.54 -16.79
C PRO A 14 -17.76 8.46 -16.05
N GLU A 15 -17.62 9.22 -14.97
CA GLU A 15 -16.52 9.05 -14.02
C GLU A 15 -16.66 7.68 -13.32
N THR A 16 -15.89 6.72 -13.81
CA THR A 16 -15.69 5.44 -13.12
C THR A 16 -14.98 5.76 -11.80
N PRO A 17 -15.49 5.33 -10.62
CA PRO A 17 -14.75 5.50 -9.37
C PRO A 17 -13.36 4.84 -9.52
N PRO A 18 -12.30 5.47 -9.00
CA PRO A 18 -10.95 4.90 -9.08
C PRO A 18 -10.98 3.47 -8.50
N PRO A 19 -10.22 2.52 -9.07
CA PRO A 19 -10.25 1.13 -8.66
C PRO A 19 -9.99 1.10 -7.15
N SER A 20 -11.01 0.65 -6.42
CA SER A 20 -10.98 0.47 -4.97
C SER A 20 -9.62 -0.04 -4.58
N GLU A 21 -8.92 0.75 -3.76
CA GLU A 21 -7.60 0.41 -3.26
C GLU A 21 -7.65 -1.03 -2.77
N GLU A 22 -6.94 -1.92 -3.48
CA GLU A 22 -6.64 -3.26 -3.03
C GLU A 22 -5.78 -3.08 -1.78
N PHE A 23 -6.44 -2.84 -0.64
CA PHE A 23 -5.85 -2.91 0.69
C PHE A 23 -5.36 -4.33 0.83
N SER A 24 -4.16 -4.57 0.31
CA SER A 24 -3.43 -5.80 0.45
C SER A 24 -3.38 -6.04 1.95
N ASP A 25 -4.17 -6.99 2.44
CA ASP A 25 -4.28 -7.40 3.84
C ASP A 25 -2.92 -7.95 4.29
N ILE A 26 -1.98 -7.04 4.52
CA ILE A 26 -0.63 -7.35 4.96
C ILE A 26 -0.71 -7.73 6.43
N LEU A 27 -0.20 -8.92 6.73
CA LEU A 27 -0.14 -9.48 8.08
C LEU A 27 0.52 -8.49 9.03
N THR A 28 -0.16 -8.16 10.13
CA THR A 28 0.41 -7.30 11.18
C THR A 28 0.85 -8.18 12.34
N VAL A 29 2.14 -8.13 12.67
CA VAL A 29 2.77 -8.98 13.69
C VAL A 29 3.38 -8.07 14.76
N PRO A 30 3.31 -8.43 16.06
CA PRO A 30 4.03 -7.70 17.10
C PRO A 30 5.53 -7.74 16.85
N LYS A 31 6.22 -6.65 17.15
CA LYS A 31 7.68 -6.58 17.03
C LYS A 31 8.34 -7.72 17.82
N PRO A 32 9.07 -8.65 17.17
CA PRO A 32 9.72 -9.75 17.87
C PRO A 32 10.88 -9.21 18.72
N GLU A 33 10.95 -9.62 19.99
CA GLU A 33 12.11 -9.36 20.82
C GLU A 33 13.29 -10.23 20.36
N GLY A 34 14.29 -9.60 19.74
CA GLY A 34 15.50 -10.29 19.26
C GLY A 34 15.56 -10.42 17.73
N ARG A 35 15.87 -11.62 17.24
CA ARG A 35 16.11 -11.85 15.81
C ARG A 35 14.76 -11.98 15.07
N ARG A 36 14.57 -11.16 14.03
CA ARG A 36 13.37 -11.22 13.18
C ARG A 36 13.21 -12.61 12.56
N LYS A 37 11.99 -13.12 12.63
CA LYS A 37 11.58 -14.42 12.05
C LYS A 37 10.37 -14.21 11.17
N CYS A 38 10.33 -14.89 10.04
CA CYS A 38 9.12 -14.89 9.21
C CYS A 38 7.96 -15.54 9.98
N PRO A 39 6.79 -14.89 10.07
CA PRO A 39 5.63 -15.45 10.79
C PRO A 39 5.04 -16.69 10.11
N LYS A 40 5.31 -16.89 8.81
CA LYS A 40 4.73 -17.98 8.01
C LYS A 40 5.61 -19.23 7.94
N CYS A 41 6.92 -19.06 7.71
CA CYS A 41 7.85 -20.19 7.52
C CYS A 41 8.96 -20.27 8.57
N GLY A 42 8.99 -19.34 9.53
CA GLY A 42 9.99 -19.31 10.59
C GLY A 42 11.41 -18.98 10.12
N GLU A 43 11.60 -18.48 8.90
CA GLU A 43 12.93 -18.13 8.38
C GLU A 43 13.57 -17.04 9.23
N VAL A 44 14.84 -17.24 9.57
CA VAL A 44 15.57 -16.43 10.57
C VAL A 44 16.81 -15.76 9.96
N LEU A 45 17.16 -16.14 8.73
CA LEU A 45 18.29 -15.58 7.99
C LEU A 45 17.99 -14.14 7.57
N LYS A 46 18.78 -13.18 8.05
CA LYS A 46 18.60 -11.75 7.77
C LYS A 46 18.62 -11.43 6.27
N HIS A 47 19.45 -12.11 5.49
CA HIS A 47 19.54 -11.89 4.04
C HIS A 47 18.30 -12.38 3.27
N MET A 48 17.48 -13.24 3.89
CA MET A 48 16.23 -13.72 3.31
C MET A 48 15.04 -12.82 3.67
N ILE A 49 15.19 -11.84 4.56
CA ILE A 49 14.10 -10.94 4.96
C ILE A 49 14.41 -9.54 4.43
N HIS A 50 13.69 -9.15 3.39
CA HIS A 50 13.85 -7.85 2.74
C HIS A 50 12.97 -6.81 3.43
N GLU A 51 13.57 -5.71 3.87
CA GLU A 51 12.85 -4.54 4.39
C GLU A 51 12.48 -3.62 3.21
N SER A 52 11.25 -3.13 3.19
CA SER A 52 10.75 -2.21 2.17
C SER A 52 9.81 -1.19 2.80
N VAL A 53 9.67 -0.04 2.13
CA VAL A 53 8.76 1.01 2.58
C VAL A 53 7.34 0.63 2.21
N ASP A 54 6.44 0.79 3.15
CA ASP A 54 5.02 0.54 2.97
C ASP A 54 4.26 1.87 2.84
N LYS A 55 3.86 2.16 1.60
CA LYS A 55 3.10 3.37 1.28
C LYS A 55 1.63 3.29 1.69
N GLY A 56 1.16 2.14 2.17
CA GLY A 56 -0.20 1.98 2.69
C GLY A 56 -0.37 2.49 4.12
N VAL A 57 0.73 2.77 4.84
CA VAL A 57 0.68 3.22 6.23
C VAL A 57 1.49 4.51 6.37
N ILE A 58 0.83 5.60 6.76
CA ILE A 58 1.49 6.86 7.11
C ILE A 58 1.71 6.86 8.62
N VAL A 59 2.98 6.87 9.04
CA VAL A 59 3.37 6.95 10.46
C VAL A 59 3.34 8.40 10.94
N LEU A 60 3.76 9.33 10.09
CA LEU A 60 3.76 10.76 10.35
C LEU A 60 3.39 11.49 9.05
N ASP A 61 2.45 12.43 9.11
CA ASP A 61 2.01 13.16 7.91
C ASP A 61 3.00 14.28 7.53
N TYR A 62 3.61 14.96 8.51
CA TYR A 62 4.60 16.01 8.25
C TYR A 62 5.76 16.02 9.28
N PRO A 63 7.02 15.82 8.87
CA PRO A 63 7.47 15.35 7.54
C PRO A 63 6.92 13.96 7.23
N ARG A 64 6.59 13.70 5.96
CA ARG A 64 5.92 12.45 5.56
C ARG A 64 6.80 11.23 5.78
N ILE A 65 6.44 10.40 6.75
CA ILE A 65 7.11 9.13 7.08
C ILE A 65 6.15 7.98 6.83
N TRP A 66 6.58 7.07 5.96
CA TRP A 66 5.85 5.84 5.65
C TRP A 66 6.23 4.71 6.60
N GLY A 67 5.31 3.75 6.74
CA GLY A 67 5.53 2.52 7.49
C GLY A 67 6.59 1.62 6.85
N LYS A 68 7.00 0.60 7.59
CA LYS A 68 7.91 -0.44 7.11
C LYS A 68 7.15 -1.74 6.91
N LYS A 69 7.45 -2.43 5.82
CA LYS A 69 7.04 -3.81 5.58
C LYS A 69 8.24 -4.71 5.37
N TYR A 70 8.04 -5.97 5.69
CA TYR A 70 9.02 -7.04 5.57
C TYR A 70 8.51 -8.08 4.59
N LYS A 71 9.39 -8.58 3.73
CA LYS A 71 9.11 -9.65 2.78
C LYS A 71 10.07 -10.80 2.99
N CYS A 72 9.53 -12.01 3.12
CA CYS A 72 10.34 -13.22 3.17
C CYS A 72 10.68 -13.71 1.75
N GLY A 73 11.97 -13.85 1.44
CA GLY A 73 12.46 -14.41 0.19
C GLY A 73 12.22 -15.91 0.02
N LYS A 74 11.93 -16.63 1.10
CA LYS A 74 11.66 -18.08 1.06
C LYS A 74 10.20 -18.42 0.75
N CYS A 75 9.25 -17.75 1.43
CA CYS A 75 7.82 -18.08 1.31
C CYS A 75 6.98 -16.96 0.70
N GLY A 76 7.59 -15.80 0.38
CA GLY A 76 6.90 -14.65 -0.20
C GLY A 76 5.98 -13.89 0.77
N CYS A 77 5.89 -14.29 2.04
CA CYS A 77 5.05 -13.63 3.03
C CYS A 77 5.47 -12.16 3.21
N GLU A 78 4.50 -11.26 3.16
CA GLU A 78 4.67 -9.84 3.47
C GLU A 78 3.98 -9.53 4.81
N TRP A 79 4.69 -8.89 5.74
CA TRP A 79 4.16 -8.50 7.04
C TRP A 79 4.67 -7.13 7.50
N ARG A 80 3.92 -6.53 8.42
CA ARG A 80 4.25 -5.29 9.14
C ARG A 80 4.58 -5.62 10.59
N GLU A 81 5.52 -4.87 11.16
CA GLU A 81 5.76 -4.87 12.61
C GLU A 81 5.01 -3.67 13.20
N LYS A 82 4.17 -3.90 14.22
CA LYS A 82 3.51 -2.86 15.01
C LYS A 82 4.14 -2.75 16.39
#